data_AF-A0A9D1P0F4-F1
#
_entry.id   AF-A0A9D1P0F4-F1
#
_cell.length_a   1.000
_cell.length_b   1.000
_cell.length_c   1.000
_cell.angle_alpha   90.00
_cell.angle_beta   90.00
_cell.angle_gamma   90.00
#
_symmetry.space_group_name_H-M   'P 1'
#
loop_
_entity.id
_entity.type
_entity.pdbx_description
1 polymer ?
#
loop_
_entity_poly.entity_id
_entity_poly.type
_entity_poly.pdbx_seq_one_letter_code
_entity_poly.pdbx_strand_id
1 'polypeptide(L)'
;MRKRNFLISATLLGAASFMLTGFDSAATVEDVMAKYMEASQSLTEFSADATLNAQIGIDMSSDASGTSTLSVGGTGDFTMDYKLDPLTFGMSGNLDIGAMGVEQNMNMQIYMVPADGGAYELYTYIDDGSGAGGAWEYETSTVDEAEMEEVISSIMEAQKSMDLSTLPGTWSLGEEAVDVNGTSCYQLLYTVTYDDLSDLIADAMSASGETMSEEDAAMLALVMNGLVFNVEVDVDAATYLPMRMHMDMDGSDLSGINSLLSIVMASSSTDESVSMPDIELNISDLYLEAVYDYSTPVEVTVPDEALQAKDSTDGSQSDDLEDAMEDSLESIEDALESEAE
;
A
#
# COMPACT_ATOMS: atom_id res chain seq x y z
N MET A 1 31.28 -40.47 46.25
CA MET A 1 30.85 -40.63 44.83
C MET A 1 29.35 -40.91 44.86
N ARG A 2 28.42 -40.28 44.13
CA ARG A 2 28.41 -39.16 43.17
C ARG A 2 26.96 -38.63 43.21
N LYS A 3 26.79 -37.31 43.15
CA LYS A 3 25.51 -36.58 43.12
C LYS A 3 24.65 -36.98 41.90
N ARG A 4 23.32 -36.95 42.05
CA ARG A 4 22.41 -36.30 41.08
C ARG A 4 21.01 -36.08 41.68
N ASN A 5 20.72 -34.80 41.94
CA ASN A 5 19.38 -34.20 41.96
C ASN A 5 18.74 -34.40 40.55
N PHE A 6 17.43 -34.35 40.33
CA PHE A 6 16.54 -33.20 40.54
C PHE A 6 15.07 -33.62 40.37
N LEU A 7 14.19 -33.02 41.17
CA LEU A 7 12.74 -33.02 41.06
C LEU A 7 12.27 -32.35 39.76
N ILE A 8 11.04 -32.66 39.33
CA ILE A 8 9.94 -31.76 38.90
C ILE A 8 9.07 -32.56 37.93
N SER A 9 7.88 -32.96 38.37
CA SER A 9 6.78 -33.39 37.50
C SER A 9 5.49 -33.25 38.30
N ALA A 10 5.05 -32.01 38.48
CA ALA A 10 3.69 -31.67 38.86
C ALA A 10 3.42 -30.21 38.49
N THR A 11 2.18 -29.94 38.05
CA THR A 11 1.53 -28.62 37.87
C THR A 11 1.96 -27.74 36.69
N LEU A 12 1.08 -27.65 35.67
CA LEU A 12 0.46 -26.43 35.09
C LEU A 12 0.07 -26.66 33.62
N LEU A 13 -1.21 -26.92 33.34
CA LEU A 13 -1.88 -26.59 32.07
C LEU A 13 -3.36 -26.33 32.39
N GLY A 14 -3.57 -25.41 33.33
CA GLY A 14 -4.86 -24.84 33.70
C GLY A 14 -4.60 -23.41 34.19
N ALA A 15 -5.32 -22.45 33.60
CA ALA A 15 -5.12 -20.98 33.61
C ALA A 15 -3.92 -20.53 32.75
N ALA A 16 -4.06 -19.63 31.80
CA ALA A 16 -4.89 -18.42 31.71
C ALA A 16 -5.61 -18.39 30.32
N SER A 17 -6.87 -18.05 30.09
CA SER A 17 -7.69 -17.00 30.69
C SER A 17 -6.82 -15.85 31.19
N PHE A 18 -6.01 -15.29 30.28
CA PHE A 18 -5.63 -13.90 30.36
C PHE A 18 -6.95 -13.13 30.25
N MET A 19 -7.62 -12.96 31.39
CA MET A 19 -8.46 -11.79 31.50
C MET A 19 -7.52 -10.62 31.24
N LEU A 20 -7.73 -9.95 30.10
CA LEU A 20 -7.13 -8.68 29.68
C LEU A 20 -7.48 -7.57 30.69
N THR A 21 -7.23 -7.79 31.99
CA THR A 21 -7.38 -6.78 33.06
C THR A 21 -6.21 -5.80 33.09
N GLY A 22 -5.46 -5.73 31.99
CA GLY A 22 -4.28 -4.88 31.83
C GLY A 22 -4.40 -3.88 30.69
N PHE A 23 -5.55 -3.80 30.01
CA PHE A 23 -5.82 -2.62 29.21
C PHE A 23 -6.01 -1.47 30.19
N ASP A 24 -5.09 -0.51 30.16
CA ASP A 24 -5.19 0.66 31.00
C ASP A 24 -6.45 1.42 30.56
N SER A 25 -7.55 1.21 31.27
CA SER A 25 -8.84 1.89 30.99
C SER A 25 -8.75 3.42 31.10
N ALA A 26 -7.57 3.96 31.44
CA ALA A 26 -7.25 5.38 31.48
C ALA A 26 -6.43 5.86 30.27
N ALA A 27 -5.98 4.98 29.37
CA ALA A 27 -5.27 5.39 28.16
C ALA A 27 -6.18 6.28 27.30
N THR A 28 -5.68 7.45 26.94
CA THR A 28 -6.37 8.39 26.04
C THR A 28 -5.77 8.30 24.64
N VAL A 29 -6.55 8.71 23.64
CA VAL A 29 -6.09 8.82 22.26
C VAL A 29 -4.81 9.65 22.20
N GLU A 30 -4.81 10.81 22.87
CA GLU A 30 -3.68 11.73 22.90
C GLU A 30 -2.43 11.08 23.51
N ASP A 31 -2.58 10.31 24.59
CA ASP A 31 -1.46 9.63 25.25
C ASP A 31 -0.86 8.54 24.36
N VAL A 32 -1.70 7.76 23.66
CA VAL A 32 -1.24 6.69 22.77
C VAL A 32 -0.55 7.29 21.55
N MET A 33 -1.16 8.31 20.91
CA MET A 33 -0.59 9.00 19.75
C MET A 33 0.75 9.68 20.08
N ALA A 34 0.87 10.36 21.22
CA ALA A 34 2.12 11.01 21.62
C ALA A 34 3.27 10.01 21.77
N LYS A 35 3.00 8.85 22.39
CA LYS A 35 4.00 7.80 22.56
C LYS A 35 4.31 7.07 21.26
N TYR A 36 3.32 6.87 20.40
CA TYR A 36 3.52 6.38 19.05
C TYR A 36 4.49 7.28 18.28
N MET A 37 4.25 8.60 18.28
CA MET A 37 5.14 9.56 17.60
C MET A 37 6.56 9.55 18.19
N GLU A 38 6.69 9.42 19.52
CA GLU A 38 8.01 9.31 20.17
C GLU A 38 8.73 8.01 19.78
N ALA A 39 8.03 6.88 19.76
CA ALA A 39 8.59 5.58 19.40
C ALA A 39 9.04 5.54 17.93
N SER A 40 8.21 6.07 17.02
CA SER A 40 8.48 6.10 15.59
C SER A 40 9.72 6.93 15.21
N GLN A 41 10.11 7.92 16.01
CA GLN A 41 11.35 8.69 15.76
C GLN A 41 12.63 7.85 15.86
N SER A 42 12.57 6.74 16.60
CA SER A 42 13.70 5.84 16.83
C SER A 42 13.80 4.68 15.85
N LEU A 43 12.83 4.54 14.93
CA LEU A 43 12.84 3.49 13.92
C LEU A 43 13.97 3.70 12.92
N THR A 44 14.82 2.69 12.79
CA THR A 44 15.93 2.65 11.83
C THR A 44 15.83 1.48 10.87
N GLU A 45 15.05 0.47 11.19
CA GLU A 45 14.77 -0.70 10.35
C GLU A 45 13.41 -1.30 10.70
N PHE A 46 12.75 -1.90 9.71
CA PHE A 46 11.53 -2.68 9.89
C PHE A 46 11.33 -3.60 8.68
N SER A 47 10.63 -4.71 8.90
CA SER A 47 10.03 -5.52 7.85
C SER A 47 8.50 -5.36 7.92
N ALA A 48 7.81 -5.45 6.79
CA ALA A 48 6.36 -5.38 6.75
C ALA A 48 5.81 -6.29 5.65
N ASP A 49 4.79 -7.06 5.99
CA ASP A 49 3.97 -7.77 5.00
C ASP A 49 2.73 -6.91 4.71
N ALA A 50 2.56 -6.51 3.46
CA ALA A 50 1.44 -5.73 2.98
C ALA A 50 0.55 -6.58 2.07
N THR A 51 -0.75 -6.55 2.34
CA THR A 51 -1.78 -7.19 1.52
C THR A 51 -2.70 -6.11 0.96
N LEU A 52 -2.90 -6.14 -0.35
CA LEU A 52 -3.85 -5.34 -1.09
C LEU A 52 -5.00 -6.24 -1.53
N ASN A 53 -6.24 -5.78 -1.38
CA ASN A 53 -7.39 -6.38 -2.03
C ASN A 53 -8.26 -5.27 -2.60
N ALA A 54 -8.68 -5.42 -3.84
CA ALA A 54 -9.58 -4.54 -4.54
C ALA A 54 -10.57 -5.38 -5.34
N GLN A 55 -11.86 -5.23 -5.08
CA GLN A 55 -12.93 -5.86 -5.85
C GLN A 55 -13.94 -4.82 -6.26
N ILE A 56 -14.03 -4.59 -7.58
CA ILE A 56 -14.88 -3.59 -8.21
C ILE A 56 -15.83 -4.29 -9.18
N GLY A 57 -17.13 -4.22 -8.88
CA GLY A 57 -18.20 -4.58 -9.80
C GLY A 57 -18.58 -3.39 -10.67
N ILE A 58 -18.78 -3.63 -11.96
CA ILE A 58 -19.34 -2.68 -12.93
C ILE A 58 -20.65 -3.28 -13.42
N ASP A 59 -21.76 -2.73 -12.94
CA ASP A 59 -23.09 -3.09 -13.42
C ASP A 59 -23.46 -2.18 -14.59
N MET A 60 -23.77 -2.79 -15.73
CA MET A 60 -24.24 -2.11 -16.93
C MET A 60 -25.68 -2.53 -17.20
N SER A 61 -26.59 -1.57 -17.24
CA SER A 61 -27.99 -1.84 -17.58
C SER A 61 -28.40 -1.12 -18.85
N SER A 62 -29.13 -1.84 -19.72
CA SER A 62 -29.84 -1.27 -20.86
C SER A 62 -31.33 -1.57 -20.73
N ASP A 63 -32.15 -0.58 -21.08
CA ASP A 63 -33.60 -0.48 -20.83
C ASP A 63 -34.44 -1.65 -21.34
N ALA A 64 -33.85 -2.60 -22.09
CA ALA A 64 -34.57 -3.63 -22.83
C ALA A 64 -34.15 -5.09 -22.55
N SER A 65 -33.05 -5.41 -21.86
CA SER A 65 -32.59 -6.83 -21.79
C SER A 65 -31.88 -7.33 -20.52
N GLY A 66 -31.80 -6.54 -19.45
CA GLY A 66 -31.24 -6.98 -18.16
C GLY A 66 -29.88 -6.36 -17.86
N THR A 67 -29.47 -6.46 -16.59
CA THR A 67 -28.18 -5.96 -16.09
C THR A 67 -27.10 -6.98 -16.40
N SER A 68 -26.03 -6.53 -17.06
CA SER A 68 -24.78 -7.27 -17.20
C SER A 68 -23.82 -6.78 -16.12
N THR A 69 -23.23 -7.68 -15.35
CA THR A 69 -22.22 -7.33 -14.34
C THR A 69 -20.86 -7.78 -14.86
N LEU A 70 -19.92 -6.85 -14.96
CA LEU A 70 -18.50 -7.11 -15.16
C LEU A 70 -17.81 -6.98 -13.80
N SER A 71 -16.87 -7.86 -13.50
CA SER A 71 -16.06 -7.76 -12.29
C SER A 71 -14.61 -7.52 -12.66
N VAL A 72 -14.02 -6.50 -12.06
CA VAL A 72 -12.58 -6.23 -12.08
C VAL A 72 -12.09 -6.32 -10.64
N GLY A 73 -11.02 -7.06 -10.43
CA GLY A 73 -10.45 -7.24 -9.11
C GLY A 73 -8.95 -7.34 -9.16
N GLY A 74 -8.31 -7.11 -8.02
CA GLY A 74 -6.91 -7.40 -7.84
C GLY A 74 -6.60 -7.73 -6.39
N THR A 75 -5.69 -8.66 -6.19
CA THR A 75 -5.15 -9.00 -4.87
C THR A 75 -3.64 -9.01 -4.97
N GLY A 76 -2.97 -8.39 -3.99
CA GLY A 76 -1.52 -8.35 -3.94
C GLY A 76 -1.02 -8.70 -2.56
N ASP A 77 0.13 -9.38 -2.52
CA ASP A 77 0.85 -9.68 -1.30
C ASP A 77 2.32 -9.28 -1.52
N PHE A 78 2.82 -8.41 -0.65
CA PHE A 78 4.15 -7.84 -0.74
C PHE A 78 4.85 -7.94 0.61
N THR A 79 6.10 -8.37 0.60
CA THR A 79 7.01 -8.20 1.73
C THR A 79 7.92 -7.02 1.43
N MET A 80 8.05 -6.12 2.39
CA MET A 80 8.90 -4.93 2.33
C MET A 80 9.90 -4.97 3.48
N ASP A 81 11.16 -4.72 3.16
CA ASP A 81 12.27 -4.65 4.09
C ASP A 81 12.93 -3.29 3.96
N TYR A 82 13.04 -2.57 5.07
CA TYR A 82 13.64 -1.24 5.11
C TYR A 82 14.68 -1.12 6.20
N LYS A 83 15.78 -0.46 5.89
CA LYS A 83 16.84 -0.12 6.84
C LYS A 83 17.51 1.20 6.45
N LEU A 84 17.86 2.01 7.43
CA LEU A 84 18.40 3.37 7.23
C LEU A 84 19.93 3.43 7.23
N ASP A 85 20.62 2.51 7.92
CA ASP A 85 22.09 2.55 8.07
C ASP A 85 22.75 1.17 7.77
N PRO A 86 23.34 0.98 6.57
CA PRO A 86 23.18 1.85 5.41
C PRO A 86 21.76 1.78 4.86
N LEU A 87 21.34 2.81 4.14
CA LEU A 87 20.02 2.83 3.53
C LEU A 87 19.88 1.66 2.55
N THR A 88 18.96 0.76 2.83
CA THR A 88 18.64 -0.39 1.99
C THR A 88 17.15 -0.62 2.00
N PHE A 89 16.63 -0.97 0.83
CA PHE A 89 15.22 -1.28 0.63
C PHE A 89 15.10 -2.55 -0.21
N GLY A 90 14.25 -3.46 0.22
CA GLY A 90 13.85 -4.63 -0.54
C GLY A 90 12.33 -4.72 -0.56
N MET A 91 11.77 -5.05 -1.72
CA MET A 91 10.37 -5.37 -1.87
C MET A 91 10.26 -6.60 -2.76
N SER A 92 9.41 -7.54 -2.38
CA SER A 92 9.08 -8.68 -3.21
C SER A 92 7.63 -9.05 -3.03
N GLY A 93 6.92 -9.36 -4.09
CA GLY A 93 5.53 -9.74 -3.98
C GLY A 93 4.90 -10.17 -5.29
N ASN A 94 3.61 -10.43 -5.21
CA ASN A 94 2.79 -10.74 -6.37
C ASN A 94 1.57 -9.82 -6.39
N LEU A 95 1.09 -9.55 -7.59
CA LEU A 95 -0.16 -8.84 -7.84
C LEU A 95 -0.96 -9.65 -8.85
N ASP A 96 -2.06 -10.23 -8.39
CA ASP A 96 -3.07 -10.85 -9.23
C ASP A 96 -4.07 -9.77 -9.66
N ILE A 97 -4.32 -9.66 -10.95
CA ILE A 97 -5.37 -8.79 -11.52
C ILE A 97 -6.31 -9.69 -12.32
N GLY A 98 -7.60 -9.56 -12.07
CA GLY A 98 -8.65 -10.24 -12.79
C GLY A 98 -9.58 -9.24 -13.45
N ALA A 99 -9.81 -9.38 -14.74
CA ALA A 99 -10.83 -8.61 -15.46
C ALA A 99 -11.58 -9.53 -16.42
N MET A 100 -12.91 -9.49 -16.38
CA MET A 100 -13.77 -10.24 -17.32
C MET A 100 -13.48 -11.75 -17.41
N GLY A 101 -12.98 -12.36 -16.35
CA GLY A 101 -12.66 -13.80 -16.30
C GLY A 101 -11.28 -14.16 -16.87
N VAL A 102 -10.49 -13.17 -17.28
CA VAL A 102 -9.05 -13.30 -17.52
C VAL A 102 -8.33 -12.91 -16.24
N GLU A 103 -7.42 -13.77 -15.78
CA GLU A 103 -6.56 -13.53 -14.62
C GLU A 103 -5.11 -13.39 -15.10
N GLN A 104 -4.43 -12.36 -14.62
CA GLN A 104 -3.01 -12.09 -14.84
C GLN A 104 -2.32 -12.04 -13.47
N ASN A 105 -1.24 -12.80 -13.32
CA ASN A 105 -0.43 -12.83 -12.11
C ASN A 105 0.91 -12.16 -12.42
N MET A 106 1.18 -11.04 -11.76
CA MET A 106 2.44 -10.33 -11.90
C MET A 106 3.33 -10.61 -10.69
N ASN A 107 4.61 -10.89 -10.92
CA ASN A 107 5.62 -10.98 -9.86
C ASN A 107 6.51 -9.74 -9.92
N MET A 108 6.73 -9.10 -8.78
CA MET A 108 7.58 -7.91 -8.69
C MET A 108 8.63 -8.08 -7.60
N GLN A 109 9.86 -7.68 -7.92
CA GLN A 109 10.93 -7.55 -6.93
C GLN A 109 11.71 -6.27 -7.19
N ILE A 110 11.97 -5.51 -6.13
CA ILE A 110 12.71 -4.25 -6.19
C ILE A 110 13.75 -4.27 -5.08
N TYR A 111 14.99 -3.94 -5.41
CA TYR A 111 16.06 -3.79 -4.44
C TYR A 111 16.82 -2.48 -4.67
N MET A 112 16.96 -1.70 -3.62
CA MET A 112 17.83 -0.53 -3.58
C MET A 112 18.92 -0.77 -2.55
N VAL A 113 20.17 -0.75 -3.00
CA VAL A 113 21.35 -0.98 -2.16
C VAL A 113 22.44 0.06 -2.42
N PRO A 114 23.26 0.41 -1.42
CA PRO A 114 24.33 1.37 -1.60
C PRO A 114 25.40 0.85 -2.57
N ALA A 115 25.87 1.71 -3.46
CA ALA A 115 26.94 1.46 -4.42
C ALA A 115 28.31 1.95 -3.89
N ASP A 116 29.38 1.57 -4.59
CA ASP A 116 30.70 2.16 -4.35
C ASP A 116 30.70 3.66 -4.71
N GLY A 117 31.13 4.51 -3.77
CA GLY A 117 31.33 5.94 -4.02
C GLY A 117 30.13 6.85 -3.76
N GLY A 118 29.13 6.38 -3.01
CA GLY A 118 27.99 7.19 -2.55
C GLY A 118 26.75 7.17 -3.46
N ALA A 119 26.81 6.44 -4.57
CA ALA A 119 25.67 6.18 -5.44
C ALA A 119 24.79 5.04 -4.89
N TYR A 120 23.65 4.79 -5.53
CA TYR A 120 22.76 3.67 -5.21
C TYR A 120 22.45 2.83 -6.44
N GLU A 121 22.37 1.53 -6.23
CA GLU A 121 22.05 0.51 -7.22
C GLU A 121 20.59 0.12 -7.04
N LEU A 122 19.81 0.27 -8.11
CA LEU A 122 18.42 -0.13 -8.19
C LEU A 122 18.33 -1.37 -9.09
N TYR A 123 17.74 -2.43 -8.56
CA TYR A 123 17.44 -3.65 -9.27
C TYR A 123 15.93 -3.84 -9.29
N THR A 124 15.37 -4.06 -10.47
CA THR A 124 13.95 -4.25 -10.66
C THR A 124 13.72 -5.55 -11.43
N TYR A 125 12.72 -6.31 -11.02
CA TYR A 125 12.23 -7.47 -11.73
C TYR A 125 10.72 -7.36 -11.82
N ILE A 126 10.21 -7.51 -13.04
CA ILE A 126 8.79 -7.64 -13.31
C ILE A 126 8.61 -8.86 -14.20
N ASP A 127 7.78 -9.80 -13.75
CA ASP A 127 7.16 -10.82 -14.57
C ASP A 127 5.69 -10.41 -14.76
N ASP A 128 5.30 -10.12 -15.99
CA ASP A 128 3.95 -9.69 -16.36
C ASP A 128 2.92 -10.84 -16.37
N GLY A 129 3.35 -12.08 -16.14
CA GLY A 129 2.47 -13.25 -16.18
C GLY A 129 2.08 -13.70 -17.60
N SER A 130 2.66 -13.11 -18.66
CA SER A 130 2.43 -13.49 -20.06
C SER A 130 3.00 -14.88 -20.42
N GLY A 131 3.81 -15.45 -19.53
CA GLY A 131 4.51 -16.73 -19.74
C GLY A 131 5.82 -16.60 -20.53
N ALA A 132 6.21 -15.39 -20.94
CA ALA A 132 7.56 -15.10 -21.43
C ALA A 132 8.61 -15.13 -20.29
N GLY A 133 8.15 -14.92 -19.05
CA GLY A 133 8.95 -14.81 -17.84
C GLY A 133 9.54 -13.41 -17.68
N GLY A 134 9.71 -12.96 -16.43
CA GLY A 134 10.27 -11.63 -16.16
C GLY A 134 11.76 -11.50 -16.45
N ALA A 135 12.22 -10.25 -16.56
CA ALA A 135 13.62 -9.89 -16.73
C ALA A 135 14.11 -8.99 -15.59
N TRP A 136 15.41 -9.09 -15.28
CA TRP A 136 16.07 -8.20 -14.33
C TRP A 136 16.59 -6.96 -15.05
N GLU A 137 16.22 -5.81 -14.52
CA GLU A 137 16.72 -4.51 -14.89
C GLU A 137 17.63 -3.95 -13.81
N TYR A 138 18.58 -3.11 -14.24
CA TYR A 138 19.57 -2.52 -13.38
C TYR A 138 19.78 -1.05 -13.75
N GLU A 139 19.68 -0.19 -12.74
CA GLU A 139 20.03 1.22 -12.84
C GLU A 139 21.00 1.61 -11.71
N THR A 140 21.90 2.54 -12.02
CA THR A 140 22.69 3.23 -11.00
C THR A 140 22.21 4.67 -10.98
N SER A 141 21.72 5.11 -9.82
CA SER A 141 21.44 6.52 -9.59
C SER A 141 22.77 7.25 -9.41
N THR A 142 23.04 8.27 -10.22
CA THR A 142 24.18 9.18 -10.03
C THR A 142 23.88 10.31 -9.04
N VAL A 143 22.75 10.26 -8.34
CA VAL A 143 22.39 11.27 -7.34
C VAL A 143 23.40 11.21 -6.21
N ASP A 144 23.92 12.39 -5.81
CA ASP A 144 24.92 12.52 -4.74
C ASP A 144 24.34 11.94 -3.44
N GLU A 145 25.13 11.18 -2.68
CA GLU A 145 24.76 10.61 -1.37
C GLU A 145 24.10 11.67 -0.49
N ALA A 146 24.60 12.91 -0.55
CA ALA A 146 24.05 14.03 0.20
C ALA A 146 22.67 14.49 -0.28
N GLU A 147 22.36 14.41 -1.58
CA GLU A 147 21.05 14.78 -2.13
C GLU A 147 20.00 13.70 -1.85
N MET A 148 20.37 12.42 -1.93
CA MET A 148 19.48 11.33 -1.52
C MET A 148 19.29 11.26 0.00
N GLU A 149 20.35 11.47 0.79
CA GLU A 149 20.21 11.64 2.24
C GLU A 149 19.32 12.83 2.58
N GLU A 150 19.37 13.93 1.82
CA GLU A 150 18.49 15.09 2.01
C GLU A 150 17.04 14.77 1.65
N VAL A 151 16.78 14.10 0.52
CA VAL A 151 15.44 13.67 0.12
C VAL A 151 14.88 12.66 1.13
N ILE A 152 15.67 11.71 1.57
CA ILE A 152 15.22 10.67 2.51
C ILE A 152 15.11 11.21 3.92
N SER A 153 16.02 12.08 4.34
CA SER A 153 15.85 12.86 5.56
C SER A 153 14.60 13.73 5.46
N SER A 154 14.24 14.27 4.30
CA SER A 154 13.02 15.05 4.13
C SER A 154 11.76 14.18 4.16
N ILE A 155 11.78 12.98 3.60
CA ILE A 155 10.68 12.00 3.66
C ILE A 155 10.55 11.45 5.08
N MET A 156 11.66 11.12 5.75
CA MET A 156 11.67 10.68 7.14
C MET A 156 11.34 11.82 8.09
N GLU A 157 11.76 13.04 7.84
CA GLU A 157 11.34 14.21 8.61
C GLU A 157 9.87 14.50 8.33
N ALA A 158 9.36 14.34 7.11
CA ALA A 158 7.93 14.41 6.82
C ALA A 158 7.16 13.32 7.57
N GLN A 159 7.68 12.09 7.65
CA GLN A 159 7.07 11.01 8.44
C GLN A 159 7.18 11.26 9.96
N LYS A 160 8.31 11.78 10.44
CA LYS A 160 8.56 12.14 11.86
C LYS A 160 7.82 13.41 12.28
N SER A 161 7.49 14.29 11.33
CA SER A 161 6.78 15.56 11.52
C SER A 161 5.33 15.50 11.07
N MET A 162 4.88 14.38 10.48
CA MET A 162 3.48 14.06 10.29
C MET A 162 2.90 13.83 11.68
N ASP A 163 2.59 14.95 12.32
CA ASP A 163 1.86 15.00 13.56
C ASP A 163 0.47 14.43 13.24
N LEU A 164 0.22 13.18 13.60
CA LEU A 164 -1.07 12.56 13.36
C LEU A 164 -2.21 13.35 14.02
N SER A 165 -1.92 14.24 14.98
CA SER A 165 -2.90 15.16 15.57
C SER A 165 -3.23 16.39 14.69
N THR A 166 -2.42 16.69 13.67
CA THR A 166 -2.75 17.70 12.65
C THR A 166 -3.54 17.12 11.49
N LEU A 167 -3.67 15.79 11.40
CA LEU A 167 -4.55 15.18 10.43
C LEU A 167 -6.02 15.56 10.73
N PRO A 168 -6.76 16.04 9.73
CA PRO A 168 -8.14 16.49 9.90
C PRO A 168 -9.06 15.31 10.19
N GLY A 169 -9.90 15.40 11.23
CA GLY A 169 -10.81 14.33 11.62
C GLY A 169 -10.77 14.08 13.12
N THR A 170 -11.26 12.92 13.57
CA THR A 170 -11.27 12.57 15.00
C THR A 170 -10.78 11.16 15.20
N TRP A 171 -9.66 11.04 15.91
CA TRP A 171 -9.14 9.78 16.39
C TRP A 171 -9.96 9.24 17.55
N SER A 172 -10.15 7.93 17.59
CA SER A 172 -10.77 7.23 18.71
C SER A 172 -9.98 5.97 19.06
N LEU A 173 -10.20 5.45 20.27
CA LEU A 173 -9.63 4.18 20.70
C LEU A 173 -10.68 3.08 20.56
N GLY A 174 -10.24 1.90 20.12
CA GLY A 174 -11.03 0.68 20.22
C GLY A 174 -11.43 0.38 21.66
N GLU A 175 -12.58 -0.28 21.84
CA GLU A 175 -13.14 -0.56 23.16
C GLU A 175 -12.31 -1.58 23.97
N GLU A 176 -11.58 -2.45 23.28
CA GLU A 176 -10.78 -3.52 23.86
C GLU A 176 -9.40 -3.62 23.21
N ALA A 177 -8.49 -4.34 23.89
CA ALA A 177 -7.21 -4.72 23.31
C ALA A 177 -7.41 -5.64 22.12
N VAL A 178 -6.62 -5.41 21.08
CA VAL A 178 -6.48 -6.32 19.95
C VAL A 178 -5.17 -7.10 20.06
N ASP A 179 -5.20 -8.36 19.66
CA ASP A 179 -4.02 -9.22 19.61
C ASP A 179 -3.54 -9.28 18.16
N VAL A 180 -2.34 -8.77 17.91
CA VAL A 180 -1.66 -8.86 16.62
C VAL A 180 -0.46 -9.77 16.80
N ASN A 181 -0.51 -10.97 16.22
CA ASN A 181 0.56 -11.97 16.29
C ASN A 181 1.02 -12.30 17.73
N GLY A 182 0.10 -12.33 18.71
CA GLY A 182 0.41 -12.58 20.12
C GLY A 182 0.87 -11.36 20.92
N THR A 183 0.85 -10.17 20.31
CA THR A 183 1.16 -8.88 20.94
C THR A 183 -0.12 -8.11 21.22
N SER A 184 -0.30 -7.70 22.47
CA SER A 184 -1.44 -6.88 22.89
C SER A 184 -1.25 -5.43 22.44
N CYS A 185 -2.20 -4.91 21.67
CA CYS A 185 -2.12 -3.60 21.04
C CYS A 185 -3.29 -2.67 21.43
N TYR A 186 -3.03 -1.37 21.45
CA TYR A 186 -4.05 -0.32 21.37
C TYR A 186 -4.52 -0.17 19.94
N GLN A 187 -5.82 -0.16 19.70
CA GLN A 187 -6.37 0.13 18.38
C GLN A 187 -6.72 1.61 18.28
N LEU A 188 -6.01 2.35 17.43
CA LEU A 188 -6.36 3.70 17.03
C LEU A 188 -7.24 3.63 15.78
N LEU A 189 -8.39 4.29 15.82
CA LEU A 189 -9.36 4.33 14.73
C LEU A 189 -9.51 5.75 14.23
N TYR A 190 -9.49 5.92 12.92
CA TYR A 190 -9.58 7.21 12.26
C TYR A 190 -10.30 7.06 10.93
N THR A 191 -11.24 7.96 10.66
CA THR A 191 -11.90 8.04 9.35
C THR A 191 -11.52 9.37 8.73
N VAL A 192 -11.10 9.34 7.47
CA VAL A 192 -10.75 10.52 6.70
C VAL A 192 -11.47 10.52 5.35
N THR A 193 -11.93 11.69 4.95
CA THR A 193 -12.56 11.92 3.65
C THR A 193 -11.67 12.81 2.79
N TYR A 194 -11.98 12.93 1.50
CA TYR A 194 -11.27 13.88 0.64
C TYR A 194 -11.39 15.33 1.13
N ASP A 195 -12.54 15.75 1.66
CA ASP A 195 -12.73 17.10 2.21
C ASP A 195 -11.76 17.38 3.37
N ASP A 196 -11.44 16.35 4.15
CA ASP A 196 -10.43 16.43 5.19
C ASP A 196 -9.03 16.56 4.55
N LEU A 197 -8.71 15.72 3.55
CA LEU A 197 -7.38 15.70 2.91
C LEU A 197 -7.11 16.88 1.96
N SER A 198 -8.13 17.56 1.44
CA SER A 198 -7.96 18.54 0.35
C SER A 198 -7.05 19.70 0.74
N ASP A 199 -7.14 20.15 1.99
CA ASP A 199 -6.28 21.22 2.51
C ASP A 199 -4.83 20.74 2.66
N LEU A 200 -4.62 19.50 3.12
CA LEU A 200 -3.29 18.89 3.24
C LEU A 200 -2.64 18.71 1.86
N ILE A 201 -3.42 18.27 0.86
CA ILE A 201 -2.97 18.12 -0.53
C ILE A 201 -2.59 19.48 -1.11
N ALA A 202 -3.41 20.51 -0.89
CA ALA A 202 -3.12 21.87 -1.35
C ALA A 202 -1.86 22.45 -0.70
N ASP A 203 -1.66 22.22 0.59
CA ASP A 203 -0.46 22.63 1.31
C ASP A 203 0.79 21.89 0.81
N ALA A 204 0.69 20.58 0.56
CA ALA A 204 1.78 19.77 0.02
C ALA A 204 2.21 20.25 -1.38
N MET A 205 1.25 20.50 -2.28
CA MET A 205 1.53 21.06 -3.61
C MET A 205 2.16 22.46 -3.53
N SER A 206 1.64 23.30 -2.63
CA SER A 206 2.21 24.64 -2.41
C SER A 206 3.65 24.56 -1.91
N ALA A 207 3.98 23.57 -1.08
CA ALA A 207 5.32 23.32 -0.58
C ALA A 207 6.28 22.78 -1.66
N SER A 208 5.80 21.95 -2.61
CA SER A 208 6.58 21.50 -3.77
C SER A 208 6.77 22.59 -4.84
N GLY A 209 6.10 23.74 -4.68
CA GLY A 209 6.12 24.83 -5.66
C GLY A 209 5.22 24.58 -6.88
N GLU A 210 4.38 23.57 -6.80
CA GLU A 210 3.40 23.21 -7.82
C GLU A 210 2.04 23.85 -7.50
N THR A 211 1.23 24.04 -8.54
CA THR A 211 -0.12 24.55 -8.38
C THR A 211 -1.07 23.74 -9.23
N MET A 212 -2.12 23.21 -8.63
CA MET A 212 -3.20 22.53 -9.34
C MET A 212 -4.06 23.56 -10.08
N SER A 213 -4.37 23.31 -11.35
CA SER A 213 -5.32 24.15 -12.08
C SER A 213 -6.74 23.98 -11.51
N GLU A 214 -7.64 24.94 -11.74
CA GLU A 214 -9.03 24.80 -11.30
C GLU A 214 -9.74 23.58 -11.94
N GLU A 215 -9.33 23.20 -13.14
CA GLU A 215 -9.88 22.06 -13.88
C GLU A 215 -9.39 20.74 -13.29
N ASP A 216 -8.09 20.60 -13.02
CA ASP A 216 -7.52 19.43 -12.37
C ASP A 216 -8.05 19.28 -10.94
N ALA A 217 -8.23 20.40 -10.23
CA ALA A 217 -8.83 20.41 -8.90
C ALA A 217 -10.26 19.89 -8.91
N ALA A 218 -11.07 20.32 -9.90
CA ALA A 218 -12.43 19.86 -10.05
C ALA A 218 -12.49 18.37 -10.43
N MET A 219 -11.56 17.90 -11.27
CA MET A 219 -11.47 16.50 -11.66
C MET A 219 -11.02 15.61 -10.49
N LEU A 220 -10.02 16.04 -9.73
CA LEU A 220 -9.58 15.36 -8.51
C LEU A 220 -10.71 15.28 -7.48
N ALA A 221 -11.40 16.39 -7.24
CA ALA A 221 -12.55 16.41 -6.35
C ALA A 221 -13.67 15.49 -6.83
N LEU A 222 -13.97 15.44 -8.14
CA LEU A 222 -14.99 14.54 -8.70
C LEU A 222 -14.68 13.07 -8.41
N VAL A 223 -13.41 12.67 -8.48
CA VAL A 223 -12.97 11.30 -8.22
C VAL A 223 -12.92 10.99 -6.72
N MET A 224 -12.38 11.92 -5.93
CA MET A 224 -12.06 11.64 -4.53
C MET A 224 -13.15 11.99 -3.52
N ASN A 225 -14.08 12.90 -3.85
CA ASN A 225 -15.08 13.42 -2.88
C ASN A 225 -16.00 12.35 -2.29
N GLY A 226 -16.18 11.22 -2.97
CA GLY A 226 -16.94 10.10 -2.45
C GLY A 226 -16.13 9.05 -1.70
N LEU A 227 -14.79 9.13 -1.73
CA LEU A 227 -13.92 8.18 -1.06
C LEU A 227 -13.87 8.45 0.44
N VAL A 228 -14.05 7.37 1.21
CA VAL A 228 -13.91 7.36 2.66
C VAL A 228 -12.83 6.35 2.99
N PHE A 229 -11.84 6.77 3.78
CA PHE A 229 -10.76 5.91 4.23
C PHE A 229 -10.91 5.68 5.72
N ASN A 230 -11.22 4.45 6.11
CA ASN A 230 -11.24 3.99 7.48
C ASN A 230 -9.89 3.37 7.82
N VAL A 231 -9.12 4.05 8.66
CA VAL A 231 -7.80 3.63 9.07
C VAL A 231 -7.83 3.08 10.49
N GLU A 232 -7.39 1.85 10.65
CA GLU A 232 -7.07 1.22 11.92
C GLU A 232 -5.56 1.11 12.06
N VAL A 233 -5.02 1.60 13.18
CA VAL A 233 -3.60 1.43 13.53
C VAL A 233 -3.52 0.72 14.87
N ASP A 234 -3.02 -0.51 14.85
CA ASP A 234 -2.80 -1.29 16.07
C ASP A 234 -1.38 -1.04 16.57
N VAL A 235 -1.27 -0.46 17.75
CA VAL A 235 -0.02 0.00 18.35
C VAL A 235 0.32 -0.89 19.54
N ASP A 236 1.50 -1.51 19.57
CA ASP A 236 1.96 -2.34 20.69
C ASP A 236 1.87 -1.58 22.02
N ALA A 237 1.15 -2.13 22.99
CA ALA A 237 0.93 -1.47 24.28
C ALA A 237 2.20 -1.29 25.12
N ALA A 238 3.26 -2.05 24.82
CA ALA A 238 4.55 -2.00 25.51
C ALA A 238 5.55 -1.07 24.83
N THR A 239 5.70 -1.17 23.51
CA THR A 239 6.71 -0.43 22.73
C THR A 239 6.17 0.84 22.07
N TYR A 240 4.85 0.92 21.88
CA TYR A 240 4.16 1.96 21.13
C TYR A 240 4.53 2.04 19.64
N LEU A 241 5.13 0.98 19.08
CA LEU A 241 5.35 0.84 17.65
C LEU A 241 4.10 0.29 16.96
N PRO A 242 3.81 0.68 15.71
CA PRO A 242 2.66 0.14 14.97
C PRO A 242 2.91 -1.32 14.60
N MET A 243 2.02 -2.22 14.99
CA MET A 243 2.07 -3.64 14.65
C MET A 243 1.24 -3.97 13.41
N ARG A 244 0.15 -3.23 13.18
CA ARG A 244 -0.70 -3.36 12.02
C ARG A 244 -1.29 -2.01 11.63
N MET A 245 -1.35 -1.75 10.33
CA MET A 245 -2.16 -0.69 9.74
C MET A 245 -3.15 -1.34 8.78
N HIS A 246 -4.42 -1.03 8.91
CA HIS A 246 -5.47 -1.50 8.02
C HIS A 246 -6.23 -0.27 7.52
N MET A 247 -6.22 -0.05 6.22
CA MET A 247 -6.96 1.00 5.55
C MET A 247 -8.06 0.34 4.73
N ASP A 248 -9.29 0.55 5.14
CA ASP A 248 -10.49 0.06 4.49
C ASP A 248 -11.18 1.23 3.78
N MET A 249 -11.63 0.99 2.56
CA MET A 249 -12.37 1.97 1.75
C MET A 249 -13.80 1.50 1.47
N ASP A 250 -14.25 0.47 2.16
CA ASP A 250 -15.57 -0.08 2.03
C ASP A 250 -16.59 0.96 2.52
N GLY A 251 -17.56 1.26 1.66
CA GLY A 251 -18.56 2.30 1.91
C GLY A 251 -18.26 3.67 1.29
N SER A 252 -17.20 3.78 0.49
CA SER A 252 -16.99 4.91 -0.43
C SER A 252 -18.13 5.03 -1.45
N ASP A 253 -18.57 6.26 -1.75
CA ASP A 253 -19.56 6.58 -2.79
C ASP A 253 -18.87 6.83 -4.14
N LEU A 254 -18.98 5.88 -5.07
CA LEU A 254 -18.36 6.00 -6.38
C LEU A 254 -19.21 6.73 -7.42
N SER A 255 -20.30 7.40 -7.03
CA SER A 255 -21.17 8.12 -7.98
C SER A 255 -20.43 9.18 -8.80
N GLY A 256 -19.42 9.83 -8.23
CA GLY A 256 -18.54 10.76 -8.93
C GLY A 256 -17.73 10.09 -10.04
N ILE A 257 -17.11 8.95 -9.74
CA ILE A 257 -16.36 8.13 -10.71
C ILE A 257 -17.29 7.59 -11.80
N ASN A 258 -18.48 7.14 -11.42
CA ASN A 258 -19.50 6.67 -12.35
C ASN A 258 -19.93 7.77 -13.35
N SER A 259 -20.10 9.00 -12.85
CA SER A 259 -20.42 10.16 -13.69
C SER A 259 -19.29 10.44 -14.69
N LEU A 260 -18.04 10.33 -14.25
CA LEU A 260 -16.87 10.50 -15.12
C LEU A 260 -16.81 9.43 -16.21
N LEU A 261 -16.95 8.15 -15.86
CA LEU A 261 -16.97 7.04 -16.82
C LEU A 261 -18.09 7.20 -17.85
N SER A 262 -19.27 7.62 -17.40
CA SER A 262 -20.40 7.90 -18.27
C SER A 262 -20.08 9.03 -19.26
N ILE A 263 -19.42 10.11 -18.83
CA ILE A 263 -18.98 11.20 -19.70
C ILE A 263 -17.94 10.72 -20.73
N VAL A 264 -16.95 9.94 -20.29
CA VAL A 264 -15.90 9.40 -21.16
C VAL A 264 -16.51 8.49 -22.23
N MET A 265 -17.39 7.56 -21.85
CA MET A 265 -18.09 6.70 -22.81
C MET A 265 -19.05 7.49 -23.72
N ALA A 266 -19.65 8.56 -23.21
CA ALA A 266 -20.47 9.42 -24.04
C ALA A 266 -19.66 10.11 -25.14
N SER A 267 -18.45 10.54 -24.80
CA SER A 267 -17.55 11.24 -25.72
C SER A 267 -16.91 10.32 -26.77
N SER A 268 -16.78 9.03 -26.50
CA SER A 268 -16.26 8.03 -27.46
C SER A 268 -17.34 7.55 -28.45
N SER A 269 -18.63 7.72 -28.14
CA SER A 269 -19.72 7.40 -29.05
C SER A 269 -19.92 8.49 -30.11
N THR A 270 -19.84 8.14 -31.40
CA THR A 270 -20.07 9.07 -32.52
C THR A 270 -21.51 9.08 -33.04
N ASP A 271 -22.38 8.25 -32.46
CA ASP A 271 -23.75 8.02 -32.93
C ASP A 271 -24.77 8.44 -31.86
N GLU A 272 -25.39 9.62 -32.06
CA GLU A 272 -26.41 10.22 -31.16
C GLU A 272 -27.68 9.35 -30.98
N SER A 273 -27.80 8.22 -31.69
CA SER A 273 -28.97 7.35 -31.68
C SER A 273 -28.89 6.17 -30.71
N VAL A 274 -27.75 5.94 -30.07
CA VAL A 274 -27.54 4.85 -29.10
C VAL A 274 -27.83 5.34 -27.70
N SER A 275 -28.84 4.74 -27.03
CA SER A 275 -29.05 4.96 -25.59
C SER A 275 -27.84 4.38 -24.84
N MET A 276 -27.13 5.24 -24.11
CA MET A 276 -26.00 4.78 -23.31
C MET A 276 -26.50 3.89 -22.17
N PRO A 277 -25.79 2.81 -21.85
CA PRO A 277 -26.12 2.01 -20.69
C PRO A 277 -25.91 2.85 -19.43
N ASP A 278 -26.83 2.71 -18.46
CA ASP A 278 -26.57 3.18 -17.11
C ASP A 278 -25.50 2.28 -16.51
N ILE A 279 -24.38 2.89 -16.10
CA ILE A 279 -23.27 2.22 -15.44
C ILE A 279 -23.42 2.48 -13.93
N GLU A 280 -23.07 1.50 -13.12
CA GLU A 280 -22.97 1.62 -11.67
C GLU A 280 -21.71 0.90 -11.22
N LEU A 281 -20.86 1.58 -10.44
CA LEU A 281 -19.67 1.01 -9.84
C LEU A 281 -19.98 0.61 -8.40
N ASN A 282 -19.59 -0.60 -8.03
CA ASN A 282 -19.77 -1.14 -6.69
C ASN A 282 -18.43 -1.65 -6.16
N ILE A 283 -17.96 -1.09 -5.05
CA ILE A 283 -16.85 -1.66 -4.28
C ILE A 283 -17.44 -2.71 -3.33
N SER A 284 -16.90 -3.92 -3.38
CA SER A 284 -17.31 -4.99 -2.45
C SER A 284 -16.26 -5.36 -1.41
N ASP A 285 -15.00 -5.03 -1.68
CA ASP A 285 -13.84 -5.37 -0.83
C ASP A 285 -12.64 -4.55 -1.31
N LEU A 286 -12.39 -3.37 -0.73
CA LEU A 286 -11.22 -2.54 -1.04
C LEU A 286 -10.48 -2.19 0.25
N TYR A 287 -9.34 -2.85 0.47
CA TYR A 287 -8.48 -2.55 1.61
C TYR A 287 -6.99 -2.71 1.28
N LEU A 288 -6.19 -2.01 2.08
CA LEU A 288 -4.75 -2.19 2.20
C LEU A 288 -4.44 -2.52 3.66
N GLU A 289 -3.78 -3.64 3.92
CA GLU A 289 -3.28 -4.00 5.23
C GLU A 289 -1.75 -4.07 5.20
N ALA A 290 -1.09 -3.59 6.25
CA ALA A 290 0.34 -3.75 6.47
C ALA A 290 0.57 -4.25 7.90
N VAL A 291 1.32 -5.34 8.05
CA VAL A 291 1.69 -5.94 9.34
C VAL A 291 3.19 -5.80 9.51
N TYR A 292 3.62 -5.14 10.59
CA TYR A 292 5.02 -4.80 10.81
C TYR A 292 5.73 -5.82 11.73
N ASP A 293 6.97 -6.15 11.40
CA ASP A 293 7.90 -6.89 12.24
C ASP A 293 9.16 -6.06 12.54
N TYR A 294 9.43 -5.87 13.83
CA TYR A 294 10.62 -5.21 14.37
C TYR A 294 11.56 -6.17 15.11
N SER A 295 11.18 -7.46 15.21
CA SER A 295 11.92 -8.46 15.97
C SER A 295 13.03 -9.12 15.17
N THR A 296 12.92 -9.08 13.85
CA THR A 296 13.88 -9.66 12.90
C THR A 296 14.79 -8.56 12.35
N PRO A 297 16.12 -8.65 12.52
CA PRO A 297 17.04 -7.73 11.88
C PRO A 297 16.88 -7.78 10.37
N VAL A 298 16.79 -6.60 9.75
CA VAL A 298 16.60 -6.49 8.30
C VAL A 298 17.92 -6.74 7.57
N GLU A 299 17.92 -7.73 6.67
CA GLU A 299 19.02 -8.06 5.77
C GLU A 299 18.49 -8.12 4.32
N VAL A 300 18.61 -7.01 3.59
CA VAL A 300 18.28 -6.96 2.16
C VAL A 300 19.41 -7.61 1.36
N THR A 301 19.11 -8.68 0.62
CA THR A 301 20.07 -9.38 -0.25
C THR A 301 19.58 -9.36 -1.69
N VAL A 302 20.37 -8.76 -2.58
CA VAL A 302 20.10 -8.75 -4.02
C VAL A 302 20.36 -10.15 -4.61
N PRO A 303 19.43 -10.75 -5.37
CA PRO A 303 19.60 -12.05 -6.00
C PRO A 303 20.78 -12.10 -7.00
N ASP A 304 21.42 -13.26 -7.15
CA ASP A 304 22.54 -13.45 -8.08
C ASP A 304 22.14 -13.20 -9.54
N GLU A 305 20.88 -13.45 -9.91
CA GLU A 305 20.32 -13.15 -11.22
C GLU A 305 20.25 -11.64 -11.50
N ALA A 306 19.89 -10.84 -10.50
CA ALA A 306 19.85 -9.39 -10.58
C ALA A 306 21.26 -8.80 -10.75
N LEU A 307 22.24 -9.34 -10.01
CA LEU A 307 23.64 -8.96 -10.15
C LEU A 307 24.21 -9.25 -11.55
N GLN A 308 23.71 -10.28 -12.24
CA GLN A 308 24.12 -10.58 -13.62
C GLN A 308 23.58 -9.58 -14.64
N ALA A 309 22.42 -8.94 -14.37
CA ALA A 309 21.90 -7.88 -15.23
C ALA A 309 22.86 -6.69 -15.26
N LYS A 310 23.39 -6.27 -14.11
CA LYS A 310 24.45 -5.25 -14.01
C LYS A 310 25.67 -5.53 -14.90
N ASP A 311 26.11 -6.78 -14.97
CA ASP A 311 27.26 -7.19 -15.78
C ASP A 311 26.95 -7.24 -17.29
N SER A 312 25.68 -7.24 -17.66
CA SER A 312 25.18 -7.39 -19.04
C SER A 312 24.81 -6.06 -19.69
N THR A 313 24.53 -5.02 -18.90
CA THR A 313 24.09 -3.71 -19.38
C THR A 313 25.27 -2.78 -19.66
N ASP A 314 25.57 -2.55 -20.95
CA ASP A 314 26.47 -1.49 -21.40
C ASP A 314 25.73 -0.14 -21.34
N GLY A 315 25.37 0.30 -20.13
CA GLY A 315 24.82 1.63 -19.83
C GLY A 315 23.59 2.09 -20.65
N SER A 316 22.54 1.28 -20.76
CA SER A 316 21.25 1.73 -21.30
C SER A 316 20.40 2.31 -20.19
N GLN A 317 19.79 3.48 -20.45
CA GLN A 317 18.83 4.14 -19.57
C GLN A 317 17.44 3.51 -19.73
N SER A 318 16.67 3.60 -18.65
CA SER A 318 15.29 3.15 -18.43
C SER A 318 14.30 3.79 -19.43
N ASP A 319 14.00 3.09 -20.52
CA ASP A 319 12.73 3.25 -21.27
C ASP A 319 11.81 2.02 -21.05
N ASP A 320 12.36 0.87 -20.60
CA ASP A 320 11.66 -0.43 -20.64
C ASP A 320 10.63 -0.69 -19.50
N LEU A 321 10.70 0.01 -18.35
CA LEU A 321 9.75 -0.22 -17.23
C LEU A 321 8.36 0.36 -17.51
N GLU A 322 8.32 1.58 -18.05
CA GLU A 322 7.08 2.22 -18.49
C GLU A 322 6.50 1.42 -19.66
N ASP A 323 7.35 1.02 -20.62
CA ASP A 323 6.98 0.17 -21.74
C ASP A 323 6.45 -1.21 -21.30
N ALA A 324 7.04 -1.87 -20.29
CA ALA A 324 6.58 -3.19 -19.82
C ALA A 324 5.24 -3.12 -19.07
N MET A 325 5.02 -2.04 -18.30
CA MET A 325 3.72 -1.78 -17.68
C MET A 325 2.67 -1.41 -18.73
N GLU A 326 3.03 -0.61 -19.74
CA GLU A 326 2.16 -0.23 -20.85
C GLU A 326 1.81 -1.45 -21.71
N ASP A 327 2.77 -2.30 -22.07
CA ASP A 327 2.57 -3.56 -22.80
C ASP A 327 1.64 -4.52 -22.03
N SER A 328 1.79 -4.59 -20.70
CA SER A 328 0.92 -5.40 -19.84
C SER A 328 -0.52 -4.86 -19.84
N LEU A 329 -0.69 -3.54 -19.72
CA LEU A 329 -2.00 -2.89 -19.78
C LEU A 329 -2.63 -3.02 -21.18
N GLU A 330 -1.85 -2.90 -22.25
CA GLU A 330 -2.28 -3.09 -23.64
C GLU A 330 -2.72 -4.55 -23.87
N SER A 331 -2.04 -5.53 -23.27
CA SER A 331 -2.46 -6.94 -23.34
C SER A 331 -3.80 -7.20 -22.65
N ILE A 332 -4.09 -6.49 -21.55
CA ILE A 332 -5.41 -6.53 -20.89
C ILE A 332 -6.44 -5.85 -21.80
N GLU A 333 -6.12 -4.69 -22.37
CA GLU A 333 -7.01 -3.94 -23.27
C GLU A 333 -7.38 -4.77 -24.53
N ASP A 334 -6.40 -5.39 -25.19
CA ASP A 334 -6.61 -6.28 -26.34
C ASP A 334 -7.50 -7.48 -26.00
N ALA A 335 -7.34 -8.06 -24.81
CA ALA A 335 -8.18 -9.14 -24.34
C ALA A 335 -9.64 -8.66 -24.15
N LEU A 336 -9.82 -7.47 -23.57
CA LEU A 336 -11.13 -6.83 -23.36
C LEU A 336 -11.82 -6.50 -24.70
N GLU A 337 -11.09 -6.02 -25.71
CA GLU A 337 -11.64 -5.72 -27.03
C GLU A 337 -12.05 -7.00 -27.79
N SER A 338 -11.28 -8.08 -27.67
CA SER A 338 -11.54 -9.33 -28.39
C SER A 338 -12.80 -10.08 -27.93
N GLU A 339 -13.26 -9.87 -26.68
CA GLU A 339 -14.51 -10.43 -26.16
C GLU A 339 -15.73 -9.51 -26.38
N ALA A 340 -15.52 -8.26 -26.82
CA ALA A 340 -16.58 -7.30 -27.13
C ALA A 340 -17.12 -7.41 -28.57
N GLU A 341 -16.45 -8.18 -29.46
CA GLU A 341 -16.91 -8.53 -30.82
C GLU A 341 -17.76 -9.82 -30.90
#